data_AF-A0A9D8DZ90-F1
#
_entry.id   AF-A0A9D8DZ90-F1
#
_cell.length_a   1.000
_cell.length_b   1.000
_cell.length_c   1.000
_cell.angle_alpha   90.00
_cell.angle_beta   90.00
_cell.angle_gamma   90.00
#
_symmetry.space_group_name_H-M   'P 1'
#
loop_
_entity.id
_entity.type
_entity.pdbx_description
1 polymer ?
#
loop_
_entity_poly.entity_id
_entity_poly.type
_entity_poly.pdbx_seq_one_letter_code
_entity_poly.pdbx_strand_id
1 'polypeptide(L)'
;MLPGPDDVAERDSRRRARRWTWALAGFAVVVIGALSWYGRQSEAEAPTAPKAFCVAANAYERELERQGQRYEVDVDRQIVRVEAMVATAPPAIRPEATRFLTALEAFRDAPDDATRARLQDAPRTKRAIDEVNRYWNQGCGVFDREGL
;
A
#
# COMPACT_ATOMS: atom_id res chain seq x y z
N MET A 1 -28.88 -34.96 20.29
CA MET A 1 -27.56 -34.65 20.86
C MET A 1 -27.33 -33.17 20.69
N LEU A 2 -27.45 -32.38 21.75
CA LEU A 2 -27.24 -30.93 21.71
C LEU A 2 -25.74 -30.66 21.82
N PRO A 3 -25.14 -29.82 20.96
CA PRO A 3 -23.73 -29.48 21.05
C PRO A 3 -23.45 -28.77 22.39
N GLY A 4 -22.31 -29.10 23.00
CA GLY A 4 -21.92 -28.57 24.31
C GLY A 4 -21.57 -27.08 24.23
N PRO A 5 -21.56 -26.36 25.36
CA PRO A 5 -21.19 -24.93 25.41
C PRO A 5 -19.78 -24.67 24.83
N ASP A 6 -18.89 -25.65 24.93
CA ASP A 6 -17.53 -25.59 24.37
C ASP A 6 -17.51 -25.63 22.84
N ASP A 7 -18.47 -26.33 22.20
CA ASP A 7 -18.61 -26.38 20.74
C ASP A 7 -19.04 -25.03 20.16
N VAL A 8 -19.79 -24.23 20.93
CA VAL A 8 -20.27 -22.91 20.51
C VAL A 8 -19.13 -21.89 20.63
N ALA A 9 -18.38 -21.91 21.72
CA ALA A 9 -17.22 -21.05 21.94
C ALA A 9 -16.11 -21.30 20.89
N GLU A 10 -15.87 -22.56 20.53
CA GLU A 10 -14.88 -22.91 19.52
C GLU A 10 -15.33 -22.54 18.10
N ARG A 11 -16.63 -22.63 17.78
CA ARG A 11 -17.19 -22.15 16.50
C ARG A 11 -17.10 -20.63 16.38
N ASP A 12 -17.33 -19.88 17.46
CA ASP A 12 -17.19 -18.43 17.46
C ASP A 12 -15.73 -17.97 17.38
N SER A 13 -14.81 -18.70 18.02
CA SER A 13 -13.37 -18.51 17.87
C SER A 13 -12.92 -18.73 16.42
N ARG A 14 -13.36 -19.83 15.78
CA ARG A 14 -13.06 -20.13 14.37
C ARG A 14 -13.70 -19.12 13.40
N ARG A 15 -14.85 -18.54 13.73
CA ARG A 15 -15.48 -17.44 12.96
C ARG A 15 -14.71 -16.12 13.08
N ARG A 16 -14.15 -15.79 14.25
CA ARG A 16 -13.29 -14.60 14.44
C ARG A 16 -11.94 -14.78 13.77
N ALA A 17 -11.32 -15.96 13.87
CA ALA A 17 -10.04 -16.26 13.22
C ALA A 17 -10.11 -16.17 11.69
N ARG A 18 -11.26 -16.52 11.10
CA ARG A 18 -11.52 -16.35 9.65
C ARG A 18 -11.74 -14.90 9.22
N ARG A 19 -12.13 -13.98 10.11
CA ARG A 19 -12.22 -12.55 9.76
C ARG A 19 -10.84 -11.87 9.74
N TRP A 20 -9.91 -12.32 10.57
CA TRP A 20 -8.54 -11.79 10.62
C TRP A 20 -7.68 -12.23 9.43
N THR A 21 -7.96 -13.39 8.83
CA THR A 21 -7.23 -13.84 7.63
C THR A 21 -7.55 -13.01 6.38
N TRP A 22 -8.71 -12.35 6.33
CA TRP A 22 -9.04 -11.41 5.24
C TRP A 22 -8.64 -9.97 5.55
N ALA A 23 -8.52 -9.58 6.82
CA ALA A 23 -7.98 -8.27 7.22
C ALA A 23 -6.46 -8.16 6.96
N LEU A 24 -5.74 -9.28 6.93
CA LEU A 24 -4.30 -9.34 6.66
C LEU A 24 -3.92 -9.27 5.16
N ALA A 25 -4.88 -9.46 4.26
CA ALA A 25 -4.65 -9.52 2.81
C ALA A 25 -5.13 -8.28 2.03
N GLY A 26 -5.63 -7.25 2.72
CA GLY A 26 -6.15 -6.03 2.08
C GLY A 26 -5.09 -5.00 1.70
N PHE A 27 -3.89 -5.11 2.27
CA PHE A 27 -2.78 -4.18 1.98
C PHE A 27 -1.67 -4.83 1.15
N ALA A 28 -1.64 -6.15 1.04
CA ALA A 28 -0.63 -6.88 0.29
C ALA A 28 -1.31 -7.92 -0.61
N VAL A 29 -0.86 -7.96 -1.88
CA VAL A 29 -1.14 -8.96 -2.94
C VAL A 29 -2.32 -8.53 -3.85
N VAL A 30 -2.14 -8.12 -5.12
CA VAL A 30 -1.37 -8.74 -6.20
C VAL A 30 -0.91 -7.72 -7.28
N VAL A 31 0.42 -7.56 -7.41
CA VAL A 31 1.17 -7.02 -8.57
C VAL A 31 1.55 -8.18 -9.53
N ILE A 32 0.60 -9.03 -9.92
CA ILE A 32 0.88 -10.18 -10.80
C ILE A 32 -0.20 -10.26 -11.87
N GLY A 33 0.09 -9.70 -13.05
CA GLY A 33 -0.80 -9.84 -14.20
C GLY A 33 -0.59 -8.92 -15.41
N ALA A 34 0.56 -8.25 -15.59
CA ALA A 34 0.76 -7.40 -16.77
C ALA A 34 2.14 -7.49 -17.43
N LEU A 35 2.93 -8.54 -17.17
CA LEU A 35 4.26 -8.67 -17.79
C LEU A 35 4.32 -9.43 -19.13
N SER A 36 3.17 -9.75 -19.75
CA SER A 36 3.18 -10.55 -20.99
C SER A 36 2.62 -9.87 -22.23
N TRP A 37 2.15 -8.61 -22.16
CA TRP A 37 1.45 -8.01 -23.31
C TRP A 37 1.47 -6.48 -23.36
N TYR A 38 2.63 -5.85 -23.21
CA TYR A 38 2.86 -4.52 -23.79
C TYR A 38 4.04 -4.59 -24.76
N GLY A 39 3.71 -5.04 -25.97
CA GLY A 39 4.51 -4.72 -27.12
C GLY A 39 4.61 -3.20 -27.26
N ARG A 40 5.85 -2.72 -27.43
CA ARG A 40 6.21 -1.66 -28.37
C ARG A 40 5.21 -0.49 -28.42
N GLN A 41 5.20 0.34 -27.39
CA GLN A 41 4.70 1.71 -27.52
C GLN A 41 5.82 2.68 -27.14
N SER A 42 6.30 3.33 -28.19
CA SER A 42 6.78 4.71 -28.28
C SER A 42 7.50 5.27 -27.05
N GLU A 43 8.78 5.61 -27.26
CA GLU A 43 9.54 6.57 -26.48
C GLU A 43 8.85 7.94 -26.51
N ALA A 44 7.74 8.07 -25.80
CA ALA A 44 7.36 9.34 -25.22
C ALA A 44 8.26 9.49 -24.00
N GLU A 45 9.09 10.55 -23.97
CA GLU A 45 9.85 10.97 -22.80
C GLU A 45 8.91 11.02 -21.59
N ALA A 46 8.85 9.91 -20.84
CA ALA A 46 8.10 9.85 -19.61
C ALA A 46 8.75 10.87 -18.68
N PRO A 47 7.98 11.74 -18.01
CA PRO A 47 8.55 12.71 -17.09
C PRO A 47 9.39 11.97 -16.06
N THR A 48 10.71 12.13 -16.13
CA THR A 48 11.63 11.46 -15.22
C THR A 48 11.33 11.99 -13.83
N ALA A 49 10.88 11.11 -12.93
CA ALA A 49 10.58 11.51 -11.57
C ALA A 49 11.87 11.98 -10.88
N PRO A 50 11.81 12.96 -9.97
CA PRO A 50 12.99 13.41 -9.25
C PRO A 50 13.66 12.24 -8.53
N LYS A 51 14.99 12.11 -8.63
CA LYS A 51 15.75 11.02 -7.97
C LYS A 51 15.42 10.89 -6.49
N ALA A 52 15.27 12.02 -5.79
CA ALA A 52 14.91 12.04 -4.36
C ALA A 52 13.53 11.40 -4.10
N PHE A 53 12.55 11.66 -4.97
CA PHE A 53 11.24 11.01 -4.91
C PHE A 53 11.36 9.50 -5.12
N CYS A 54 12.12 9.06 -6.13
CA CYS A 54 12.31 7.63 -6.40
C CYS A 54 13.01 6.90 -5.25
N VAL A 55 14.02 7.52 -4.61
CA VAL A 55 14.67 6.95 -3.43
C VAL A 55 13.68 6.77 -2.28
N ALA A 56 12.83 7.76 -2.03
CA ALA A 56 11.81 7.70 -0.98
C ALA A 56 10.72 6.66 -1.30
N ALA A 57 10.23 6.62 -2.54
CA ALA A 57 9.25 5.63 -3.00
C ALA A 57 9.80 4.20 -2.90
N ASN A 58 11.04 3.95 -3.34
CA ASN A 58 11.68 2.63 -3.18
C ASN A 58 11.89 2.26 -1.70
N ALA A 59 12.06 3.24 -0.81
CA ALA A 59 12.12 2.97 0.63
C ALA A 59 10.77 2.57 1.23
N TYR A 60 9.66 3.06 0.66
CA TYR A 60 8.30 2.61 1.00
C TYR A 60 8.05 1.19 0.47
N GLU A 61 8.38 0.91 -0.79
CA GLU A 61 8.23 -0.45 -1.36
C GLU A 61 9.00 -1.51 -0.57
N ARG A 62 10.28 -1.25 -0.22
CA ARG A 62 11.06 -2.14 0.64
C ARG A 62 10.44 -2.33 2.02
N GLU A 63 9.72 -1.33 2.52
CA GLU A 63 8.99 -1.46 3.78
C GLU A 63 7.80 -2.42 3.62
N LEU A 64 7.05 -2.34 2.52
CA LEU A 64 5.98 -3.29 2.21
C LEU A 64 6.51 -4.72 2.04
N GLU A 65 7.63 -4.90 1.32
CA GLU A 65 8.29 -6.20 1.17
C GLU A 65 8.69 -6.78 2.53
N ARG A 66 9.32 -5.96 3.38
CA ARG A 66 9.72 -6.37 4.74
C ARG A 66 8.50 -6.79 5.57
N GLN A 67 7.39 -6.05 5.48
CA GLN A 67 6.16 -6.38 6.19
C GLN A 67 5.53 -7.67 5.68
N GLY A 68 5.52 -7.88 4.35
CA GLY A 68 5.08 -9.13 3.73
C GLY A 68 5.91 -10.33 4.17
N GLN A 69 7.24 -10.18 4.30
CA GLN A 69 8.13 -11.25 4.77
C GLN A 69 7.91 -11.61 6.25
N ARG A 70 7.49 -10.63 7.07
CA ARG A 70 7.29 -10.82 8.52
C ARG A 70 5.84 -11.06 8.91
N TYR A 71 4.90 -11.00 7.96
CA TYR A 71 3.45 -11.04 8.21
C TYR A 71 2.99 -10.03 9.28
N GLU A 72 3.63 -8.86 9.30
CA GLU A 72 3.43 -7.82 10.30
C GLU A 72 3.20 -6.48 9.59
N VAL A 73 2.03 -5.88 9.82
CA VAL A 73 1.72 -4.54 9.30
C VAL A 73 2.16 -3.51 10.33
N ASP A 74 3.07 -2.62 9.91
CA ASP A 74 3.61 -1.54 10.73
C ASP A 74 3.25 -0.20 10.07
N VAL A 75 2.11 0.35 10.49
CA VAL A 75 1.55 1.59 9.92
C VAL A 75 2.42 2.79 10.25
N ASP A 76 3.00 2.85 11.45
CA ASP A 76 3.87 3.96 11.85
C ASP A 76 5.12 4.04 10.97
N ARG A 77 5.72 2.89 10.66
CA ARG A 77 6.85 2.86 9.72
C ARG A 77 6.43 3.20 8.30
N GLN A 78 5.24 2.78 7.84
CA GLN A 78 4.72 3.22 6.55
C GLN A 78 4.53 4.74 6.50
N ILE A 79 3.95 5.36 7.53
CA ILE A 79 3.77 6.82 7.65
C ILE A 79 5.11 7.53 7.46
N VAL A 80 6.16 7.13 8.19
CA VAL A 80 7.49 7.73 8.08
C VAL A 80 8.05 7.64 6.65
N ARG A 81 7.80 6.54 5.93
CA ARG A 81 8.23 6.40 4.52
C ARG A 81 7.44 7.30 3.59
N VAL A 82 6.13 7.39 3.78
CA VAL A 82 5.25 8.22 2.94
C VAL A 82 5.47 9.71 3.21
N GLU A 83 5.78 10.12 4.44
CA GLU A 83 6.22 11.48 4.76
C GLU A 83 7.45 11.90 3.94
N ALA A 84 8.47 11.04 3.89
CA ALA A 84 9.67 11.30 3.09
C ALA A 84 9.36 11.37 1.59
N MET A 85 8.40 10.56 1.12
CA MET A 85 7.92 10.61 -0.27
C MET A 85 7.18 11.91 -0.56
N VAL A 86 6.33 12.39 0.35
CA VAL A 86 5.64 13.70 0.22
C VAL A 86 6.64 14.85 0.18
N ALA A 87 7.64 14.83 1.05
CA ALA A 87 8.66 15.87 1.13
C ALA A 87 9.46 16.01 -0.17
N THR A 88 9.65 14.90 -0.89
CA THR A 88 10.43 14.84 -2.14
C THR A 88 9.56 14.86 -3.40
N ALA A 89 8.23 14.79 -3.25
CA ALA A 89 7.29 14.76 -4.36
C ALA A 89 7.31 16.07 -5.18
N PRO A 90 7.40 16.00 -6.52
CA PRO A 90 7.24 17.17 -7.36
C PRO A 90 5.81 17.73 -7.28
N PRO A 91 5.60 19.01 -7.65
CA PRO A 91 4.29 19.67 -7.53
C PRO A 91 3.15 18.90 -8.19
N ALA A 92 3.42 18.18 -9.28
CA ALA A 92 2.44 17.41 -10.03
C ALA A 92 1.82 16.23 -9.26
N ILE A 93 2.56 15.62 -8.31
CA ILE A 93 2.10 14.43 -7.56
C ILE A 93 2.01 14.67 -6.04
N ARG A 94 2.53 15.80 -5.55
CA ARG A 94 2.52 16.14 -4.13
C ARG A 94 1.11 16.13 -3.50
N PRO A 95 0.04 16.63 -4.16
CA PRO A 95 -1.31 16.56 -3.59
C PRO A 95 -1.78 15.13 -3.33
N GLU A 96 -1.51 14.22 -4.25
CA GLU A 96 -1.87 12.80 -4.18
C GLU A 96 -1.04 12.09 -3.11
N ALA A 97 0.29 12.32 -3.07
CA ALA A 97 1.16 11.81 -2.02
C ALA A 97 0.69 12.30 -0.62
N THR A 98 0.29 13.57 -0.51
CA THR A 98 -0.22 14.13 0.76
C THR A 98 -1.52 13.46 1.17
N ARG A 99 -2.46 13.25 0.23
CA ARG A 99 -3.71 12.52 0.53
C ARG A 99 -3.44 11.10 0.97
N PHE A 100 -2.43 10.45 0.39
CA PHE A 100 -2.03 9.12 0.81
C PHE A 100 -1.49 9.14 2.25
N LEU A 101 -0.61 10.09 2.59
CA LEU A 101 -0.14 10.27 3.97
C LEU A 101 -1.31 10.46 4.96
N THR A 102 -2.22 11.39 4.66
CA THR A 102 -3.39 11.65 5.50
C THR A 102 -4.28 10.42 5.66
N ALA A 103 -4.39 9.57 4.64
CA ALA A 103 -5.14 8.32 4.73
C ALA A 103 -4.47 7.31 5.67
N LEU A 104 -3.14 7.22 5.69
CA LEU A 104 -2.39 6.39 6.63
C LEU A 104 -2.52 6.89 8.07
N GLU A 105 -2.43 8.20 8.28
CA GLU A 105 -2.64 8.83 9.59
C GLU A 105 -4.06 8.55 10.11
N ALA A 106 -5.08 8.74 9.26
CA ALA A 106 -6.46 8.42 9.60
C ALA A 106 -6.66 6.92 9.90
N PHE A 107 -5.93 6.05 9.19
CA PHE A 107 -5.97 4.60 9.43
C PHE A 107 -5.34 4.23 10.78
N ARG A 108 -4.22 4.87 11.15
CA ARG A 108 -3.56 4.72 12.46
C ARG A 108 -4.48 5.17 13.60
N ASP A 109 -5.15 6.30 13.42
CA ASP A 109 -5.95 6.95 14.46
C ASP A 109 -7.40 6.42 14.53
N ALA A 110 -7.76 5.45 13.68
CA ALA A 110 -9.10 4.90 13.62
C ALA A 110 -9.46 4.12 14.91
N PRO A 111 -10.64 4.35 15.49
CA PRO A 111 -11.02 3.81 16.80
C PRO A 111 -11.34 2.31 16.77
N ASP A 112 -11.66 1.75 15.61
CA ASP A 112 -12.05 0.35 15.45
C ASP A 112 -11.75 -0.19 14.04
N ASP A 113 -11.84 -1.52 13.89
CA ASP A 113 -11.61 -2.22 12.63
C ASP A 113 -12.62 -1.82 11.54
N ALA A 114 -13.86 -1.50 11.93
CA ALA A 114 -14.90 -1.11 10.98
C ALA A 114 -14.60 0.24 10.33
N THR A 115 -14.06 1.18 11.09
CA THR A 115 -13.60 2.48 10.63
C THR A 115 -12.38 2.32 9.75
N ARG A 116 -11.42 1.48 10.15
CA ARG A 116 -10.25 1.11 9.33
C ARG A 116 -10.65 0.54 7.96
N ALA A 117 -11.59 -0.40 7.93
CA ALA A 117 -12.08 -0.98 6.68
C ALA A 117 -12.74 0.07 5.77
N ARG A 118 -13.55 0.98 6.33
CA ARG A 118 -14.17 2.07 5.56
C ARG A 118 -13.14 3.04 4.98
N LEU A 119 -12.07 3.33 5.71
CA LEU A 119 -10.98 4.20 5.24
C LEU A 119 -10.18 3.55 4.10
N GLN A 120 -9.94 2.24 4.19
CA GLN A 120 -9.30 1.46 3.10
C GLN A 120 -10.14 1.48 1.82
N ASP A 121 -11.46 1.36 1.95
CA ASP A 121 -12.37 1.33 0.80
C ASP A 121 -12.75 2.70 0.25
N ALA A 122 -12.30 3.79 0.88
CA ALA A 122 -12.61 5.13 0.44
C ALA A 122 -12.05 5.38 -0.99
N PRO A 123 -12.89 5.75 -1.98
CA PRO A 123 -12.45 5.93 -3.36
C PRO A 123 -11.32 6.96 -3.52
N ARG A 124 -11.28 7.96 -2.65
CA ARG A 124 -10.24 9.00 -2.64
C ARG A 124 -8.88 8.45 -2.21
N THR A 125 -8.85 7.53 -1.25
CA THR A 125 -7.63 6.86 -0.78
C THR A 125 -7.08 5.98 -1.88
N LYS A 126 -7.91 5.11 -2.48
CA LYS A 126 -7.53 4.24 -3.59
C LYS A 126 -6.94 5.05 -4.75
N ARG A 127 -7.64 6.10 -5.18
CA ARG A 127 -7.16 6.98 -6.25
C ARG A 127 -5.82 7.63 -5.91
N ALA A 128 -5.62 8.11 -4.69
CA ALA A 128 -4.35 8.73 -4.30
C ALA A 128 -3.18 7.73 -4.36
N ILE A 129 -3.40 6.51 -3.87
CA ILE A 129 -2.41 5.42 -3.94
C ILE A 129 -2.13 5.06 -5.40
N ASP A 130 -3.16 4.89 -6.23
CA ASP A 130 -3.02 4.53 -7.65
C ASP A 130 -2.24 5.59 -8.44
N GLU A 131 -2.50 6.87 -8.18
CA GLU A 131 -1.80 7.98 -8.82
C GLU A 131 -0.31 8.01 -8.44
N VAL A 132 0.01 7.85 -7.15
CA VAL A 132 1.40 7.79 -6.65
C VAL A 132 2.12 6.59 -7.25
N ASN A 133 1.49 5.41 -7.22
CA ASN A 133 2.05 4.19 -7.78
C ASN A 133 2.27 4.31 -9.29
N ARG A 134 1.33 4.90 -10.02
CA ARG A 134 1.47 5.14 -11.46
C ARG A 134 2.64 6.09 -11.74
N TYR A 135 2.74 7.19 -11.00
CA TYR A 135 3.82 8.16 -11.16
C TYR A 135 5.20 7.53 -10.86
N TRP A 136 5.29 6.72 -9.80
CA TRP A 136 6.50 5.96 -9.47
C TRP A 136 6.86 4.96 -10.56
N ASN A 137 5.92 4.09 -10.98
CA ASN A 137 6.16 3.07 -12.02
C ASN A 137 6.61 3.67 -13.35
N GLN A 138 6.05 4.83 -13.73
CA GLN A 138 6.39 5.50 -14.98
C GLN A 138 7.68 6.32 -14.89
N GLY A 139 7.93 6.95 -13.75
CA GLY A 139 9.00 7.94 -13.60
C GLY A 139 10.29 7.42 -12.96
N CYS A 140 10.25 6.29 -12.25
CA CYS A 140 11.39 5.77 -11.50
C CYS A 140 12.12 4.58 -12.14
N GLY A 141 11.58 4.02 -13.24
CA GLY A 141 12.16 2.86 -13.94
C GLY A 141 13.54 3.05 -14.57
N VAL A 142 14.10 4.27 -14.51
CA VAL A 142 15.47 4.59 -14.97
C VAL A 142 16.51 4.33 -13.87
N PHE A 143 16.15 4.46 -12.60
CA PHE A 143 17.12 4.42 -11.49
C PHE A 143 17.44 3.01 -10.98
N ASP A 144 16.68 1.99 -11.36
CA ASP A 144 16.97 0.60 -11.03
C ASP A 144 18.04 -0.04 -11.95
N ARG A 145 18.52 0.67 -12.99
CA ARG A 145 19.59 0.16 -13.88
C ARG A 145 20.99 0.72 -13.60
N GLU A 146 21.13 1.74 -12.77
CA GLU A 146 22.43 2.42 -12.54
C GLU A 146 22.93 2.34 -11.08
N GLY A 147 22.38 1.45 -10.24
CA GLY A 147 22.60 1.53 -8.79
C GLY A 147 22.73 0.25 -7.98
N LEU A 148 22.79 -0.94 -8.60
CA LEU A 148 23.22 -2.20 -7.98
C LEU A 148 24.09 -3.00 -8.95
#